data_AF-A0A258TMB6-F1
#
_entry.id   AF-A0A258TMB6-F1
#
_cell.length_a   1.000
_cell.length_b   1.000
_cell.length_c   1.000
_cell.angle_alpha   90.00
_cell.angle_beta   90.00
_cell.angle_gamma   90.00
#
_symmetry.space_group_name_H-M   'P 1'
#
loop_
_entity.id
_entity.type
_entity.pdbx_description
1 polymer ?
#
loop_
_entity_poly.entity_id
_entity_poly.type
_entity_poly.pdbx_seq_one_letter_code
_entity_poly.pdbx_strand_id
1 'polypeptide(L)'
;MPHADISRSVRLGALGWSDPAWRGTFYPADMPDEWRLTYFNTQFNCVFLAQADWRRASSDQLAQWNADTHEQFVFLLEGEAAQPAPEALAGKALLMRPDDPAILWFTRNSSLKQLAGALSENAVAMPHFLVSRDGDLGQMERVATLLEVMGR
;
A
#
# COMPACT_ATOMS: atom_id res chain seq x y z
N MET A 1 19.74 17.24 9.67
CA MET A 1 19.11 16.18 10.49
C MET A 1 17.62 16.21 10.20
N PRO A 2 17.05 15.37 9.31
CA PRO A 2 15.61 15.20 9.29
C PRO A 2 15.25 14.12 10.31
N HIS A 3 14.36 14.45 11.24
CA HIS A 3 13.68 13.49 12.09
C HIS A 3 12.79 12.64 11.18
N ALA A 4 13.02 11.33 11.14
CA ALA A 4 12.00 10.41 10.69
C ALA A 4 10.89 10.42 11.76
N ASP A 5 9.90 11.30 11.59
CA ASP A 5 8.67 11.30 12.38
C ASP A 5 7.83 10.10 11.91
N ILE A 6 8.08 8.93 12.49
CA ILE A 6 7.30 7.70 12.22
C ILE A 6 5.99 7.73 13.05
N SER A 7 5.68 8.83 13.72
CA SER A 7 4.59 8.94 14.70
C SER A 7 3.23 9.35 14.14
N ARG A 8 3.10 9.68 12.83
CA ARG A 8 1.82 10.12 12.25
C ARG A 8 1.55 9.72 10.79
N SER A 9 2.42 8.96 10.13
CA SER A 9 2.38 8.75 8.68
C SER A 9 1.30 7.74 8.27
N VAL A 10 0.25 8.25 7.65
CA VAL A 10 -0.77 7.43 7.00
C VAL A 10 -0.22 6.95 5.66
N ARG A 11 -0.33 5.67 5.35
CA ARG A 11 0.18 5.12 4.07
C ARG A 11 -0.97 4.77 3.14
N LEU A 12 -0.91 5.31 1.93
CA LEU A 12 -1.88 5.02 0.88
C LEU A 12 -1.32 3.97 -0.07
N GLY A 13 -2.19 3.03 -0.44
CA GLY A 13 -1.88 1.91 -1.33
C GLY A 13 -3.13 1.26 -1.93
N ALA A 14 -2.92 0.14 -2.61
CA ALA A 14 -3.96 -0.64 -3.27
C ALA A 14 -3.79 -2.15 -3.02
N LEU A 15 -4.84 -2.91 -3.33
CA LEU A 15 -4.80 -4.36 -3.43
C LEU A 15 -4.06 -4.75 -4.71
N GLY A 16 -2.80 -5.13 -4.58
CA GLY A 16 -1.90 -5.36 -5.69
C GLY A 16 -1.55 -4.08 -6.46
N TRP A 17 -0.61 -4.21 -7.39
CA TRP A 17 -0.22 -3.12 -8.30
C TRP A 17 -0.47 -3.44 -9.77
N SER A 18 -0.94 -4.65 -10.10
CA SER A 18 -1.07 -5.13 -11.48
C SER A 18 -2.51 -5.16 -11.97
N ASP A 19 -3.31 -4.18 -11.57
CA ASP A 19 -4.70 -4.09 -12.01
C ASP A 19 -4.77 -3.80 -13.52
N PRO A 20 -5.53 -4.60 -14.30
CA PRO A 20 -5.62 -4.41 -15.74
C PRO A 20 -6.24 -3.06 -16.15
N ALA A 21 -7.09 -2.45 -15.31
CA ALA A 21 -7.68 -1.15 -15.59
C ALA A 21 -6.64 0.00 -15.57
N TRP A 22 -5.47 -0.22 -14.96
CA TRP A 22 -4.40 0.77 -14.91
C TRP A 22 -3.59 0.82 -16.19
N ARG A 23 -3.61 -0.22 -17.04
CA ARG A 23 -2.89 -0.25 -18.31
C ARG A 23 -3.52 0.75 -19.29
N GLY A 24 -2.71 1.67 -19.79
CA GLY A 24 -3.13 2.76 -20.68
C GLY A 24 -3.70 3.99 -19.97
N THR A 25 -3.94 3.93 -18.66
CA THR A 25 -4.47 5.07 -17.87
C THR A 25 -3.44 5.58 -16.87
N PHE A 26 -2.90 4.69 -16.04
CA PHE A 26 -1.88 4.99 -15.03
C PHE A 26 -0.51 4.45 -15.44
N TYR A 27 -0.49 3.21 -15.93
CA TYR A 27 0.69 2.66 -16.59
C TYR A 27 0.63 2.95 -18.08
N PRO A 28 1.75 3.35 -18.70
CA PRO A 28 1.88 3.36 -20.16
C PRO A 28 1.48 2.01 -20.75
N ALA A 29 0.78 2.01 -21.89
CA ALA A 29 0.30 0.77 -22.51
C ALA A 29 1.43 -0.22 -22.86
N ASP A 30 2.62 0.30 -23.15
CA ASP A 30 3.83 -0.47 -23.50
C ASP A 30 4.72 -0.77 -22.27
N MET A 31 4.30 -0.41 -21.06
CA MET A 31 5.12 -0.60 -19.87
C MET A 31 5.20 -2.08 -19.48
N PRO A 32 6.43 -2.63 -19.35
CA PRO A 32 6.62 -4.01 -18.91
C PRO A 32 6.17 -4.19 -17.46
N ASP A 33 5.68 -5.39 -17.14
CA ASP A 33 5.12 -5.73 -15.82
C ASP A 33 6.11 -5.52 -14.67
N GLU A 34 7.41 -5.72 -14.91
CA GLU A 34 8.49 -5.53 -13.93
C GLU A 34 8.68 -4.08 -13.49
N TRP A 35 8.40 -3.09 -14.35
CA TRP A 35 8.54 -1.67 -14.02
C TRP A 35 7.30 -1.08 -13.36
N ARG A 36 6.18 -1.83 -13.34
CA ARG A 36 4.95 -1.36 -12.71
C ARG A 36 5.13 -1.12 -11.22
N LEU A 37 5.87 -1.99 -10.54
CA LEU A 37 6.15 -1.82 -9.11
C LEU A 37 7.03 -0.58 -8.87
N THR A 38 8.02 -0.35 -9.73
CA THR A 38 8.91 0.82 -9.66
C THR A 38 8.06 2.09 -9.76
N TYR A 39 7.20 2.13 -10.78
CA TYR A 39 6.30 3.26 -11.00
C TYR A 39 5.32 3.43 -9.84
N PHE A 40 4.72 2.33 -9.38
CA PHE A 40 3.76 2.32 -8.28
C PHE A 40 4.36 2.88 -6.98
N ASN A 41 5.61 2.52 -6.64
CA ASN A 41 6.25 3.01 -5.41
C ASN A 41 6.48 4.52 -5.42
N THR A 42 6.57 5.14 -6.60
CA THR A 42 6.71 6.61 -6.70
C THR A 42 5.42 7.35 -6.35
N GLN A 43 4.28 6.69 -6.48
CA GLN A 43 2.95 7.28 -6.28
C GLN A 43 2.33 6.85 -4.95
N PHE A 44 2.66 5.65 -4.48
CA PHE A 44 2.06 5.03 -3.30
C PHE A 44 3.13 4.46 -2.37
N ASN A 45 2.86 4.44 -1.06
CA ASN A 45 3.85 4.04 -0.06
C ASN A 45 3.62 2.63 0.50
N CYS A 46 2.50 1.99 0.13
CA CYS A 46 2.26 0.61 0.49
C CYS A 46 1.48 -0.13 -0.59
N VAL A 47 1.55 -1.46 -0.53
CA VAL A 47 0.71 -2.34 -1.33
C VAL A 47 0.26 -3.54 -0.52
N PHE A 48 -0.99 -3.93 -0.67
CA PHE A 48 -1.53 -5.14 -0.05
C PHE A 48 -1.51 -6.29 -1.05
N LEU A 49 -0.88 -7.40 -0.68
CA LEU A 49 -0.81 -8.62 -1.49
C LEU A 49 -1.55 -9.75 -0.80
N ALA A 50 -2.52 -10.34 -1.51
CA ALA A 50 -3.18 -11.55 -1.05
C ALA A 50 -2.17 -12.71 -0.95
N GLN A 51 -2.47 -13.67 -0.08
CA GLN A 51 -1.51 -14.72 0.26
C GLN A 51 -1.09 -15.52 -0.97
N ALA A 52 -2.05 -15.81 -1.85
CA ALA A 52 -1.83 -16.55 -3.08
C ALA A 52 -0.88 -15.85 -4.07
N ASP A 53 -0.89 -14.51 -4.12
CA ASP A 53 -0.09 -13.73 -5.05
C ASP A 53 1.38 -13.69 -4.63
N TRP A 54 1.66 -13.31 -3.38
CA TRP A 54 3.05 -13.21 -2.92
C TRP A 54 3.68 -14.57 -2.66
N ARG A 55 2.91 -15.60 -2.30
CA ARG A 55 3.41 -16.98 -2.18
C ARG A 55 3.79 -17.60 -3.52
N ARG A 56 3.23 -17.12 -4.63
CA ARG A 56 3.59 -17.57 -5.97
C ARG A 56 4.92 -16.98 -6.43
N ALA A 57 5.29 -15.79 -5.93
CA ALA A 57 6.56 -15.16 -6.24
C ALA A 57 7.72 -15.97 -5.65
N SER A 58 8.78 -16.13 -6.44
CA SER A 58 10.02 -16.76 -5.96
C SER A 58 10.79 -15.80 -5.05
N SER A 59 11.67 -16.32 -4.19
CA SER A 59 12.51 -15.49 -3.31
C SER A 59 13.32 -14.43 -4.05
N ASP A 60 13.77 -14.74 -5.27
CA ASP A 60 14.46 -13.82 -6.17
C ASP A 60 13.55 -12.64 -6.61
N GLN A 61 12.30 -12.93 -6.98
CA GLN A 61 11.32 -11.89 -7.31
C GLN A 61 11.00 -11.01 -6.11
N LEU A 62 10.84 -11.61 -4.92
CA LEU A 62 10.62 -10.85 -3.69
C LEU A 62 11.81 -9.94 -3.36
N ALA A 63 13.04 -10.43 -3.57
CA ALA A 63 14.25 -9.62 -3.38
C ALA A 63 14.33 -8.47 -4.40
N GLN A 64 13.93 -8.73 -5.64
CA GLN A 64 13.81 -7.71 -6.68
C GLN A 64 12.79 -6.63 -6.29
N TRP A 65 11.61 -7.01 -5.78
CA TRP A 65 10.62 -6.06 -5.28
C TRP A 65 11.17 -5.19 -4.15
N ASN A 66 11.94 -5.78 -3.23
CA ASN A 66 12.60 -5.04 -2.17
C ASN A 66 13.61 -4.02 -2.72
N ALA A 67 14.40 -4.41 -3.72
CA ALA A 67 15.42 -3.55 -4.32
C ALA A 67 14.82 -2.42 -5.15
N ASP A 68 13.69 -2.70 -5.81
CA ASP A 68 13.01 -1.77 -6.70
C ASP A 68 12.18 -0.70 -5.96
N THR A 69 11.82 -0.97 -4.70
CA THR A 69 11.02 -0.07 -3.87
C THR A 69 11.84 0.79 -2.92
N HIS A 70 11.40 2.02 -2.66
CA HIS A 70 12.07 2.93 -1.73
C HIS A 70 12.07 2.39 -0.28
N GLU A 71 12.95 2.90 0.59
CA GLU A 71 13.10 2.42 1.97
C GLU A 71 11.83 2.53 2.82
N GLN A 72 11.00 3.54 2.54
CA GLN A 72 9.75 3.78 3.26
C GLN A 72 8.58 2.94 2.71
N PHE A 73 8.79 2.04 1.75
CA PHE A 73 7.70 1.31 1.11
C PHE A 73 7.36 0.10 1.96
N VAL A 74 6.07 -0.17 2.17
CA VAL A 74 5.63 -1.33 2.96
C VAL A 74 4.77 -2.27 2.14
N PHE A 75 5.17 -3.54 2.14
CA PHE A 75 4.42 -4.64 1.60
C PHE A 75 3.54 -5.23 2.71
N LEU A 76 2.23 -5.00 2.61
CA LEU A 76 1.25 -5.64 3.48
C LEU A 76 0.94 -7.00 2.89
N LEU A 77 1.46 -8.04 3.50
CA LEU A 77 1.25 -9.42 3.05
C LEU A 77 0.09 -10.01 3.82
N GLU A 78 -0.90 -10.51 3.09
CA GLU A 78 -1.97 -11.27 3.71
C GLU A 78 -1.41 -12.55 4.31
N GLY A 79 -1.64 -12.70 5.62
CA GLY A 79 -1.26 -13.88 6.37
C GLY A 79 -1.50 -13.69 7.85
N GLU A 80 -1.08 -14.67 8.64
CA GLU A 80 -1.21 -14.58 10.09
C GLU A 80 0.00 -13.87 10.68
N ALA A 81 -0.22 -12.96 11.64
CA ALA A 81 0.86 -12.24 12.32
C ALA A 81 1.89 -13.16 13.02
N ALA A 82 1.52 -14.42 13.28
CA ALA A 82 2.42 -15.43 13.83
C ALA A 82 3.40 -16.02 12.80
N GLN A 83 3.14 -15.85 11.50
CA GLN A 83 4.02 -16.34 10.44
C GLN A 83 5.14 -15.33 10.17
N PRO A 84 6.38 -15.80 9.92
CA PRO A 84 7.46 -14.91 9.56
C PRO A 84 7.25 -14.33 8.15
N ALA A 85 7.60 -13.05 7.99
CA ALA A 85 7.70 -12.41 6.68
C ALA A 85 8.80 -13.10 5.85
N PRO A 86 8.66 -13.13 4.51
CA PRO A 86 9.72 -13.63 3.67
C PRO A 86 10.98 -12.78 3.89
N GLU A 87 12.12 -13.45 4.16
CA GLU A 87 13.40 -12.78 4.41
C GLU A 87 13.83 -11.84 3.28
N ALA A 88 13.42 -12.14 2.04
CA ALA A 88 13.67 -11.31 0.88
C ALA A 88 13.07 -9.89 0.99
N LEU A 89 11.97 -9.73 1.74
CA LEU A 89 11.32 -8.45 2.03
C LEU A 89 11.57 -7.99 3.48
N ALA A 90 12.62 -8.50 4.14
CA ALA A 90 12.92 -8.16 5.53
C ALA A 90 13.04 -6.64 5.73
N GLY A 91 12.34 -6.12 6.73
CA GLY A 91 12.28 -4.69 7.05
C GLY A 91 11.25 -3.89 6.26
N LYS A 92 10.68 -4.44 5.17
CA LYS A 92 9.63 -3.78 4.38
C LYS A 92 8.30 -4.56 4.32
N ALA A 93 8.29 -5.85 4.66
CA ALA A 93 7.07 -6.65 4.71
C ALA A 93 6.46 -6.71 6.12
N LEU A 94 5.13 -6.58 6.17
CA LEU A 94 4.31 -6.79 7.36
C LEU A 94 3.22 -7.82 7.04
N LEU A 95 3.12 -8.88 7.84
CA LEU A 95 1.97 -9.77 7.74
C LEU A 95 0.79 -9.17 8.49
N MET A 96 -0.31 -8.97 7.78
CA MET A 96 -1.53 -8.46 8.34
C MET A 96 -2.72 -9.26 7.85
N ARG A 97 -3.72 -9.38 8.71
CA ARG A 97 -5.01 -9.94 8.32
C ARG A 97 -5.77 -8.87 7.54
N PRO A 98 -6.57 -9.23 6.53
CA PRO A 98 -7.40 -8.25 5.82
C PRO A 98 -8.46 -7.63 6.74
N ASP A 99 -8.76 -8.27 7.87
CA ASP A 99 -9.67 -7.77 8.92
C ASP A 99 -8.95 -6.93 10.00
N ASP A 100 -7.65 -6.68 9.84
CA ASP A 100 -6.87 -5.93 10.83
C ASP A 100 -7.34 -4.47 10.92
N PRO A 101 -7.57 -3.92 12.13
CA PRO A 101 -8.05 -2.55 12.31
C PRO A 101 -7.07 -1.49 11.81
N ALA A 102 -5.79 -1.82 11.61
CA ALA A 102 -4.81 -0.93 10.99
C ALA A 102 -5.07 -0.71 9.48
N ILE A 103 -5.81 -1.62 8.82
CA ILE A 103 -6.09 -1.56 7.39
C ILE A 103 -7.49 -0.99 7.15
N LEU A 104 -7.51 0.23 6.62
CA LEU A 104 -8.72 0.90 6.17
C LEU A 104 -8.94 0.62 4.68
N TRP A 105 -9.84 -0.33 4.42
CA TRP A 105 -10.25 -0.63 3.06
C TRP A 105 -11.23 0.40 2.52
N PHE A 106 -10.98 0.86 1.29
CA PHE A 106 -11.89 1.75 0.59
C PHE A 106 -12.06 1.34 -0.88
N THR A 107 -13.12 1.84 -1.51
CA THR A 107 -13.46 1.66 -2.92
C THR A 107 -13.88 3.00 -3.53
N ARG A 108 -14.14 3.03 -4.84
CA ARG A 108 -14.68 4.21 -5.55
C ARG A 108 -15.95 4.82 -4.92
N ASN A 109 -16.73 4.04 -4.17
CA ASN A 109 -17.96 4.50 -3.52
C ASN A 109 -17.76 4.86 -2.04
N SER A 110 -16.54 4.72 -1.50
CA SER A 110 -16.25 5.03 -0.12
C SER A 110 -16.26 6.54 0.15
N SER A 111 -16.78 6.94 1.30
CA SER A 111 -16.86 8.35 1.68
C SER A 111 -15.54 8.86 2.27
N LEU A 112 -14.93 9.86 1.64
CA LEU A 112 -13.74 10.55 2.15
C LEU A 112 -13.93 11.08 3.57
N LYS A 113 -15.13 11.59 3.88
CA LYS A 113 -15.50 12.07 5.21
C LYS A 113 -15.42 10.96 6.28
N GLN A 114 -15.82 9.75 5.94
CA GLN A 114 -15.74 8.61 6.86
C GLN A 114 -14.29 8.17 7.05
N LEU A 115 -13.49 8.15 5.98
CA LEU A 115 -12.05 7.84 6.06
C LEU A 115 -11.33 8.88 6.93
N ALA A 116 -11.56 10.18 6.70
CA ALA A 116 -11.02 11.26 7.53
C ALA A 116 -11.45 11.13 8.99
N GLY A 117 -12.72 10.78 9.24
CA GLY A 117 -13.25 10.54 10.58
C GLY A 117 -12.50 9.41 11.29
N ALA A 118 -12.41 8.25 10.66
CA ALA A 118 -11.69 7.10 11.20
C ALA A 118 -10.22 7.41 11.50
N LEU A 119 -9.54 8.13 10.59
CA LEU A 119 -8.16 8.59 10.78
C LEU A 119 -8.02 9.60 11.92
N SER A 120 -9.03 10.45 12.13
CA SER A 120 -9.03 11.44 13.21
C SER A 120 -9.29 10.80 14.57
N GLU A 121 -10.19 9.83 14.63
CA GLU A 121 -10.55 9.13 15.88
C GLU A 121 -9.42 8.20 16.37
N ASN A 122 -8.72 7.53 15.45
CA ASN A 122 -7.64 6.58 15.81
C ASN A 122 -6.22 7.14 15.62
N ALA A 123 -6.11 8.44 15.33
CA ALA A 123 -4.91 9.22 15.01
C ALA A 123 -3.64 8.97 15.86
N VAL A 124 -3.78 8.39 17.06
CA VAL A 124 -2.75 8.28 18.09
C VAL A 124 -2.32 6.84 18.37
N ALA A 125 -3.10 5.82 17.98
CA ALA A 125 -2.89 4.46 18.45
C ALA A 125 -2.12 3.55 17.47
N MET A 126 -2.29 3.73 16.15
CA MET A 126 -1.80 2.75 15.16
C MET A 126 -1.38 3.42 13.83
N PRO A 127 -0.39 2.86 13.11
CA PRO A 127 -0.16 3.22 11.71
C PRO A 127 -1.39 2.84 10.88
N HIS A 128 -1.90 3.78 10.10
CA HIS A 128 -3.07 3.55 9.25
C HIS A 128 -2.62 3.27 7.83
N PHE A 129 -3.10 2.17 7.28
CA PHE A 129 -2.91 1.81 5.89
C PHE A 129 -4.25 1.97 5.18
N LEU A 130 -4.35 2.94 4.29
CA LEU A 130 -5.50 3.03 3.39
C LEU A 130 -5.22 2.20 2.15
N VAL A 131 -6.05 1.19 1.92
CA VAL A 131 -5.89 0.27 0.81
C VAL A 131 -7.13 0.29 -0.07
N SER A 132 -6.95 0.63 -1.34
CA SER A 132 -8.02 0.56 -2.34
C SER A 132 -8.26 -0.90 -2.74
N ARG A 133 -9.49 -1.42 -2.51
CA ARG A 133 -9.85 -2.79 -2.94
C ARG A 133 -10.05 -2.92 -4.45
N ASP A 134 -10.53 -1.86 -5.08
CA ASP A 134 -10.89 -1.82 -6.51
C ASP A 134 -9.78 -1.17 -7.35
N GLY A 135 -8.71 -0.68 -6.70
CA GLY A 135 -7.66 0.07 -7.38
C GLY A 135 -8.13 1.35 -8.05
N ASP A 136 -9.26 1.94 -7.63
CA ASP A 136 -9.80 3.11 -8.33
C ASP A 136 -8.90 4.34 -8.16
N LEU A 137 -8.23 4.72 -9.26
CA LEU A 137 -7.24 5.79 -9.27
C LEU A 137 -7.84 7.16 -8.89
N GLY A 138 -9.06 7.46 -9.37
CA GLY A 138 -9.71 8.73 -9.09
C GLY A 138 -10.05 8.88 -7.60
N GLN A 139 -10.46 7.79 -6.96
CA GLN A 139 -10.67 7.77 -5.52
C GLN A 139 -9.35 7.81 -4.73
N MET A 140 -8.33 7.09 -5.19
CA MET A 140 -7.01 7.11 -4.56
C MET A 140 -6.41 8.53 -4.57
N GLU A 141 -6.50 9.24 -5.70
CA GLU A 141 -6.07 10.64 -5.81
C GLU A 141 -6.82 11.54 -4.83
N ARG A 142 -8.14 11.39 -4.73
CA ARG A 142 -8.96 12.12 -3.74
C ARG A 142 -8.56 11.85 -2.30
N VAL A 143 -8.22 10.60 -1.98
CA VAL A 143 -7.73 10.22 -0.65
C VAL A 143 -6.35 10.83 -0.41
N ALA A 144 -5.45 10.82 -1.39
CA ALA A 144 -4.14 11.46 -1.29
C ALA A 144 -4.28 12.96 -1.01
N THR A 145 -5.09 13.68 -1.79
CA THR A 145 -5.37 15.11 -1.57
C THR A 145 -5.96 15.37 -0.19
N LEU A 146 -6.84 14.50 0.30
CA LEU A 146 -7.38 14.61 1.65
C LEU A 146 -6.28 14.52 2.71
N LEU A 147 -5.34 13.57 2.57
CA LEU A 147 -4.21 13.43 3.50
C LEU A 147 -3.30 14.67 3.49
N GLU A 148 -3.01 15.20 2.29
CA GLU A 148 -2.26 16.44 2.13
C GLU A 148 -2.95 17.62 2.82
N VAL A 149 -4.27 17.77 2.65
CA VAL A 149 -5.08 18.81 3.32
C VAL A 149 -5.07 18.65 4.84
N MET A 150 -5.01 17.41 5.33
CA MET A 150 -4.92 17.10 6.76
C MET A 150 -3.49 17.26 7.33
N GLY A 151 -2.49 17.54 6.48
CA GLY A 151 -1.08 17.66 6.87
C GLY A 151 -0.48 16.34 7.37
N ARG A 152 -0.92 15.22 6.78
CA ARG A 152 -0.53 13.84 7.14
C ARG A 152 0.24 13.16 6.02
#